data_AF-X1PZF5-F1
#
_entry.id   AF-X1PZF5-F1
#
_cell.length_a   1.000
_cell.length_b   1.000
_cell.length_c   1.000
_cell.angle_alpha   90.00
_cell.angle_beta   90.00
_cell.angle_gamma   90.00
#
_symmetry.space_group_name_H-M   'P 1'
#
loop_
_entity.id
_entity.type
_entity.pdbx_description
1 polymer ?
#
loop_
_entity_poly.entity_id
_entity_poly.type
_entity_poly.pdbx_seq_one_letter_code
_entity_poly.pdbx_strand_id
1 'polypeptide(L)'
;MVDLYNTTIKGDYEKAAKLQLKVNEGRKILHIAKSTNAACYAMLNERGIDVGTPRRPVLPVTTEELESMKKEFMRIGLLKS
;
A
#
# COMPACT_ATOMS: atom_id res chain seq x y z
N MET A 1 -3.38 5.91 8.32
CA MET A 1 -2.35 6.79 8.90
C MET A 1 -2.93 7.74 9.93
N VAL A 2 -4.02 8.46 9.64
CA VAL A 2 -4.68 9.36 10.61
C VAL A 2 -5.06 8.63 11.90
N ASP A 3 -5.70 7.45 11.80
CA ASP A 3 -6.09 6.69 13.00
C ASP A 3 -4.89 6.26 13.84
N LEU A 4 -3.83 5.77 13.19
CA LEU A 4 -2.58 5.38 13.86
C LEU A 4 -2.00 6.56 14.64
N TYR A 5 -1.87 7.73 14.00
CA TYR A 5 -1.40 8.94 14.65
C TYR A 5 -2.26 9.31 15.86
N ASN A 6 -3.59 9.37 15.67
CA ASN A 6 -4.53 9.73 16.72
C ASN A 6 -4.49 8.76 17.90
N THR A 7 -4.40 7.45 17.66
CA THR A 7 -4.31 6.45 18.74
C THR A 7 -2.99 6.56 19.50
N THR A 8 -1.89 6.83 18.80
CA THR A 8 -0.58 7.04 19.42
C THR A 8 -0.57 8.28 20.31
N ILE A 9 -1.07 9.42 19.82
CA ILE A 9 -1.14 10.66 20.61
C ILE A 9 -2.07 10.54 21.81
N LYS A 10 -3.12 9.72 21.71
CA LYS A 10 -4.03 9.41 22.84
C LYS A 10 -3.46 8.38 23.84
N GLY A 11 -2.27 7.84 23.59
CA GLY A 11 -1.65 6.81 24.44
C GLY A 11 -2.29 5.42 24.33
N ASP A 12 -3.19 5.20 23.37
CA ASP A 12 -3.79 3.88 23.10
C ASP A 12 -2.80 3.03 22.27
N TYR A 13 -1.73 2.60 22.93
CA TYR A 13 -0.63 1.91 22.28
C TYR A 13 -0.99 0.51 21.78
N GLU A 14 -1.93 -0.17 22.42
CA GLU A 14 -2.38 -1.49 21.95
C GLU A 14 -3.07 -1.36 20.58
N LYS A 15 -3.97 -0.39 20.44
CA LYS A 15 -4.62 -0.12 19.16
C LYS A 15 -3.63 0.43 18.13
N ALA A 16 -2.74 1.33 18.54
CA ALA A 16 -1.69 1.86 17.66
C ALA A 16 -0.79 0.74 17.12
N ALA A 17 -0.39 -0.23 17.95
CA ALA A 17 0.43 -1.36 17.52
C ALA A 17 -0.29 -2.22 16.46
N LYS A 18 -1.58 -2.52 16.65
CA LYS A 18 -2.38 -3.26 15.65
C LYS A 18 -2.45 -2.50 14.32
N LEU A 19 -2.65 -1.17 14.36
CA LEU A 19 -2.66 -0.33 13.16
C LEU A 19 -1.28 -0.26 12.49
N GLN A 20 -0.20 -0.15 13.28
CA GLN A 20 1.18 -0.12 12.78
C GLN A 20 1.54 -1.42 12.08
N LEU A 21 1.15 -2.58 12.61
CA LEU A 21 1.38 -3.88 11.97
C LEU A 21 0.71 -3.94 10.59
N LYS A 22 -0.54 -3.47 10.48
CA LYS A 22 -1.24 -3.40 9.19
C LYS A 22 -0.55 -2.45 8.19
N VAL A 23 -0.05 -1.30 8.66
CA VAL A 23 0.74 -0.36 7.83
C VAL A 23 2.04 -1.00 7.37
N ASN A 24 2.75 -1.70 8.26
CA ASN A 24 4.00 -2.39 7.94
C ASN A 24 3.78 -3.49 6.90
N GLU A 25 2.67 -4.22 7.00
CA GLU A 25 2.30 -5.24 6.02
C GLU A 25 2.01 -4.61 4.65
N GLY A 26 1.21 -3.54 4.60
CA GLY A 26 1.01 -2.76 3.36
C GLY A 26 2.33 -2.26 2.76
N ARG A 27 3.26 -1.77 3.60
CA ARG A 27 4.60 -1.33 3.18
C ARG A 27 5.39 -2.48 2.55
N LYS A 28 5.35 -3.68 3.13
CA LYS A 28 6.01 -4.88 2.60
C LYS A 28 5.45 -5.30 1.25
N ILE A 29 4.13 -5.22 1.06
CA ILE A 29 3.49 -5.54 -0.22
C ILE A 29 3.98 -4.61 -1.33
N LEU A 30 4.16 -3.31 -1.06
CA LEU A 30 4.72 -2.37 -2.04
C LEU A 30 6.17 -2.68 -2.45
N HIS A 31 6.88 -3.56 -1.73
CA HIS A 31 8.21 -4.06 -2.09
C HIS A 31 8.18 -5.31 -2.97
N ILE A 32 7.00 -5.85 -3.32
CA ILE A 32 6.89 -6.88 -4.36
C ILE A 32 7.40 -6.33 -5.70
N ALA A 33 7.03 -5.09 -6.03
CA ALA A 33 7.54 -4.41 -7.20
C ALA A 33 8.97 -3.90 -6.96
N LYS A 34 9.76 -3.84 -8.04
CA LYS A 34 11.14 -3.30 -8.02
C LYS A 34 11.24 -1.83 -7.56
N SER A 35 10.15 -1.07 -7.65
CA SER A 35 10.08 0.31 -7.17
C SER A 35 8.81 0.54 -6.38
N THR A 36 8.96 0.97 -5.12
CA THR A 36 7.81 1.38 -4.30
C THR A 36 7.03 2.52 -4.95
N ASN A 37 7.69 3.42 -5.68
CA ASN A 37 7.00 4.49 -6.38
C ASN A 37 6.10 3.92 -7.50
N ALA A 38 6.61 2.97 -8.29
CA ALA A 38 5.79 2.30 -9.31
C ALA A 38 4.61 1.54 -8.69
N ALA A 39 4.83 0.85 -7.57
CA ALA A 39 3.78 0.16 -6.82
C ALA A 39 2.68 1.14 -6.35
N CYS A 40 3.05 2.31 -5.84
CA CYS A 40 2.09 3.33 -5.43
C CYS A 40 1.22 3.81 -6.60
N TYR A 41 1.80 4.08 -7.78
CA TYR A 41 1.03 4.46 -8.96
C TYR A 41 0.03 3.37 -9.35
N ALA A 42 0.49 2.12 -9.40
CA ALA A 42 -0.35 0.99 -9.74
C ALA A 42 -1.53 0.83 -8.76
N MET A 43 -1.26 0.85 -7.45
CA MET A 43 -2.31 0.68 -6.44
C MET A 43 -3.27 1.87 -6.33
N LEU A 44 -2.86 3.08 -6.72
CA LEU A 44 -3.77 4.23 -6.84
C LEU A 44 -4.71 4.07 -8.03
N ASN A 45 -4.18 3.63 -9.19
CA ASN A 45 -5.00 3.31 -10.36
C ASN A 45 -6.00 2.18 -10.06
N GLU A 46 -5.60 1.11 -9.35
CA GLU A 46 -6.53 0.04 -8.91
C GLU A 46 -7.63 0.53 -7.95
N ARG A 47 -7.42 1.68 -7.28
CA ARG A 47 -8.45 2.35 -6.48
C ARG A 47 -9.31 3.32 -7.27
N GLY A 48 -9.14 3.40 -8.58
CA GLY A 48 -9.84 4.32 -9.47
C GLY A 48 -9.33 5.76 -9.41
N ILE A 49 -8.13 6.00 -8.86
CA ILE A 49 -7.51 7.32 -8.81
C ILE A 49 -6.51 7.39 -9.97
N ASP A 50 -6.84 8.17 -11.02
CA ASP A 50 -5.94 8.38 -12.15
C ASP A 50 -4.74 9.23 -11.72
N VAL A 51 -3.57 8.59 -11.71
CA VAL A 51 -2.27 9.22 -11.44
C VAL A 51 -1.31 9.10 -12.62
N GLY A 52 -1.81 8.67 -13.77
CA GLY A 52 -1.00 8.40 -14.96
C GLY A 52 0.02 7.29 -14.73
N THR A 53 1.24 7.50 -15.23
CA THR A 53 2.34 6.53 -15.18
C THR A 53 3.60 7.10 -14.54
N PRO A 54 4.42 6.26 -13.87
CA PRO A 54 5.69 6.71 -13.32
C PRO A 54 6.60 7.33 -14.39
N ARG A 55 7.24 8.45 -14.06
CA ARG A 55 8.23 9.08 -14.94
C ARG A 55 9.54 8.27 -14.91
N ARG A 56 10.18 8.15 -16.08
CA ARG A 56 11.54 7.58 -16.20
C ARG A 56 12.52 8.27 -15.22
N PRO A 57 13.47 7.52 -14.64
CA PRO A 57 13.87 6.15 -14.98
C PRO A 57 13.02 5.05 -14.32
N VAL A 58 12.02 5.40 -13.51
CA VAL A 58 11.13 4.40 -12.88
C VAL A 58 10.22 3.79 -13.95
N LEU A 59 10.24 2.47 -14.05
CA LEU A 59 9.35 1.73 -14.93
C LEU A 59 8.04 1.38 -14.21
N PRO A 60 6.92 1.25 -14.94
CA PRO A 60 5.70 0.66 -14.40
C PRO A 60 5.94 -0.76 -13.87
N VAL A 61 5.06 -1.21 -12.98
CA VAL A 61 5.06 -2.60 -12.50
C VAL A 61 4.65 -3.57 -13.61
N THR A 62 5.12 -4.81 -13.56
CA THR A 62 4.65 -5.84 -14.50
C THR A 62 3.24 -6.32 -14.13
N THR A 63 2.58 -7.02 -15.05
CA THR A 63 1.27 -7.64 -14.80
C THR A 63 1.34 -8.64 -13.63
N GLU A 64 2.42 -9.44 -13.55
CA GLU A 64 2.59 -10.40 -12.45
C GLU A 64 2.79 -9.71 -11.10
N GLU A 65 3.59 -8.64 -11.05
CA GLU A 65 3.77 -7.82 -9.85
C GLU A 65 2.43 -7.19 -9.42
N LEU A 66 1.65 -6.67 -10.38
CA LEU A 66 0.34 -6.06 -10.14
C LEU A 66 -0.65 -7.05 -9.53
N GLU A 67 -0.83 -8.22 -10.14
CA GLU A 67 -1.76 -9.23 -9.64
C GLU A 67 -1.34 -9.78 -8.27
N SER A 68 -0.04 -9.93 -8.03
CA SER A 68 0.50 -10.30 -6.72
C SER A 68 0.20 -9.24 -5.65
N MET A 69 0.43 -7.96 -5.96
CA MET A 69 0.10 -6.87 -5.04
C MET A 69 -1.40 -6.78 -4.76
N LYS A 70 -2.26 -6.86 -5.79
CA LYS A 70 -3.73 -6.82 -5.62
C LYS A 70 -4.21 -7.91 -4.68
N LYS A 71 -3.76 -9.14 -4.88
CA LYS A 71 -4.08 -10.29 -4.01
C LYS A 71 -3.75 -10.01 -2.55
N GLU A 72 -2.53 -9.54 -2.27
CA GLU A 72 -2.10 -9.29 -0.90
C GLU A 72 -2.79 -8.06 -0.29
N PHE A 73 -3.02 -6.99 -1.05
CA PHE A 73 -3.78 -5.83 -0.58
C PHE A 73 -5.25 -6.15 -0.29
N MET A 74 -5.88 -7.04 -1.06
CA MET A 74 -7.21 -7.58 -0.77
C MET A 74 -7.19 -8.43 0.50
N ARG A 75 -6.18 -9.31 0.67
CA ARG A 75 -6.03 -10.15 1.88
C ARG A 75 -5.99 -9.33 3.16
N ILE A 76 -5.32 -8.18 3.17
CA ILE A 76 -5.24 -7.29 4.34
C ILE A 76 -6.39 -6.26 4.41
N GLY A 77 -7.35 -6.32 3.48
CA GLY A 77 -8.50 -5.42 3.43
C GLY A 77 -8.14 -3.96 3.18
N LEU A 78 -7.11 -3.71 2.36
CA LEU A 78 -6.69 -2.38 1.91
C LEU A 78 -6.99 -2.14 0.41
N LEU A 79 -7.49 -3.14 -0.31
CA LEU A 79 -8.13 -3.02 -1.62
C LEU A 79 -9.45 -3.80 -1.58
N LYS A 80 -10.49 -3.31 -2.28
CA LYS A 80 -11.78 -4.00 -2.40
C LYS A 80 -11.71 -5.02 -3.54
N SER A 81 -12.41 -6.15 -3.39
CA SER A 81 -12.63 -7.17 -4.42
C SER A 81 -13.62 -6.69 -5.49
#